data_AF-A0A6B2LE38-F1
#
_entry.id   AF-A0A6B2LE38-F1
#
_cell.length_a   1.000
_cell.length_b   1.000
_cell.length_c   1.000
_cell.angle_alpha   90.00
_cell.angle_beta   90.00
_cell.angle_gamma   90.00
#
_symmetry.space_group_name_H-M   'P 1'
#
loop_
_entity.id
_entity.type
_entity.pdbx_description
1 polymer ?
#
loop_
_entity_poly.entity_id
_entity_poly.type
_entity_poly.pdbx_seq_one_letter_code
_entity_poly.pdbx_strand_id
1 'polypeptide(L)'
;MDGKICLDFHNFRNKNPELFKNKYVNYGWYGAIGLKSAFTHWTPLSKVVVLRIDGQDIKLPKKLLALVILNIPSYGGGADLWGKNSGYWKKQAIDDRMLEVVGLRGAFHMGQVQSGIAQGRRIGQGRTIEISIENEIEAQIDGEPFKMKSCSTVISWHNQAPVLLNQVKDKNYKQMKKLLQNYNDYEKRENLLTYIEKLEKANYANEDLQFLKECIENVDNPTHLLTIFDQRINRLPPPALPPKPKEWKKFDSAFRTLEHIDLDGV
;
A
#
# COMPACT_ATOMS: atom_id res chain seq x y z
N MET A 1 -3.27 -21.25 9.46
CA MET A 1 -2.22 -21.12 8.41
C MET A 1 -1.49 -19.79 8.50
N ASP A 2 -2.11 -18.65 8.20
CA ASP A 2 -1.40 -17.35 8.20
C ASP A 2 -0.76 -16.98 9.54
N GLY A 3 -1.52 -17.09 10.63
CA GLY A 3 -1.00 -16.90 11.98
C GLY A 3 0.18 -17.84 12.31
N LYS A 4 0.18 -19.06 11.77
CA LYS A 4 1.31 -20.00 11.93
C LYS A 4 2.55 -19.57 11.15
N ILE A 5 2.40 -19.04 9.92
CA ILE A 5 3.50 -18.45 9.15
C ILE A 5 4.11 -17.27 9.90
N CYS A 6 3.26 -16.37 10.42
CA CYS A 6 3.68 -15.23 11.21
C CYS A 6 4.41 -15.66 12.50
N LEU A 7 3.86 -16.66 13.22
CA LEU A 7 4.46 -17.21 14.44
C LEU A 7 5.81 -17.89 14.17
N ASP A 8 5.91 -18.68 13.10
CA ASP A 8 7.17 -19.34 12.71
C ASP A 8 8.24 -18.32 12.32
N PHE A 9 7.86 -17.28 11.57
CA PHE A 9 8.74 -16.17 11.24
C PHE A 9 9.22 -15.43 12.50
N HIS A 10 8.30 -15.11 13.41
CA HIS A 10 8.62 -14.43 14.67
C HIS A 10 9.57 -15.26 15.52
N ASN A 11 9.28 -16.56 15.70
CA ASN A 11 10.14 -17.47 16.46
C ASN A 11 11.53 -17.65 15.82
N PHE A 12 11.59 -17.74 14.49
CA PHE A 12 12.86 -17.84 13.77
C PHE A 12 13.69 -16.56 13.91
N ARG A 13 13.04 -15.39 13.85
CA ARG A 13 13.66 -14.08 14.08
C ARG A 13 14.20 -13.92 15.49
N ASN A 14 13.44 -14.30 16.51
CA ASN A 14 13.88 -14.17 17.90
C ASN A 14 15.06 -15.09 18.22
N LYS A 15 15.12 -16.27 17.57
CA LYS A 15 16.23 -17.23 17.76
C LYS A 15 17.51 -16.84 17.03
N ASN A 16 17.42 -16.10 15.92
CA ASN A 16 18.55 -15.79 15.04
C ASN A 16 18.54 -14.31 14.63
N PRO A 17 18.54 -13.35 15.58
CA PRO A 17 18.37 -11.92 15.26
C PRO A 17 19.41 -11.39 14.26
N GLU A 18 20.61 -11.97 14.24
CA GLU A 18 21.69 -11.66 13.31
C GLU A 18 21.37 -11.97 11.84
N LEU A 19 20.38 -12.82 11.55
CA LEU A 19 19.95 -13.13 10.18
C LEU A 19 18.92 -12.14 9.63
N PHE A 20 18.44 -11.17 10.44
CA PHE A 20 17.32 -10.26 10.10
C PHE A 20 17.77 -8.81 10.01
N LYS A 21 18.90 -8.57 9.34
CA LYS A 21 19.58 -7.26 9.31
C LYS A 21 18.91 -6.20 8.44
N ASN A 22 18.05 -6.59 7.49
CA ASN A 22 17.38 -5.65 6.60
C ASN A 22 16.03 -6.17 6.08
N LYS A 23 15.22 -5.24 5.54
CA LYS A 23 13.86 -5.53 5.07
C LYS A 23 13.78 -6.57 3.96
N TYR A 24 14.74 -6.61 3.03
CA TYR A 24 14.72 -7.54 1.90
C TYR A 24 14.98 -8.98 2.34
N VAL A 25 15.92 -9.14 3.28
CA VAL A 25 16.18 -10.44 3.91
C VAL A 25 14.97 -10.91 4.72
N ASN A 26 14.30 -9.99 5.42
CA ASN A 26 13.06 -10.31 6.16
C ASN A 26 11.95 -10.78 5.21
N TYR A 27 11.76 -10.10 4.06
CA TYR A 27 10.81 -10.56 3.03
C TYR A 27 11.19 -11.94 2.47
N GLY A 28 12.48 -12.18 2.23
CA GLY A 28 12.98 -13.48 1.76
C GLY A 28 12.67 -14.61 2.74
N TRP A 29 12.95 -14.42 4.04
CA TRP A 29 12.64 -15.41 5.07
C TRP A 29 11.13 -15.66 5.22
N TYR A 30 10.34 -14.60 5.17
CA TYR A 30 8.87 -14.73 5.21
C TYR A 30 8.35 -15.53 4.01
N GLY A 31 8.87 -15.26 2.82
CA GLY A 31 8.55 -16.02 1.61
C GLY A 31 8.94 -17.50 1.70
N ALA A 32 10.14 -17.80 2.21
CA ALA A 32 10.60 -19.18 2.40
C ALA A 32 9.72 -19.97 3.38
N ILE A 33 9.32 -19.36 4.51
CA ILE A 33 8.41 -19.96 5.49
C ILE A 33 7.01 -20.13 4.90
N GLY A 34 6.54 -19.16 4.12
CA GLY A 34 5.28 -19.24 3.37
C GLY A 34 5.27 -20.40 2.37
N LEU A 35 6.38 -20.59 1.63
CA LEU A 35 6.54 -21.70 0.68
C LEU A 35 6.54 -23.06 1.39
N LYS A 36 7.24 -23.19 2.53
CA LYS A 36 7.18 -24.40 3.37
C LYS A 36 5.75 -24.70 3.82
N SER A 37 5.00 -23.68 4.18
CA SER A 37 3.60 -23.79 4.61
C SER A 37 2.64 -24.21 3.50
N ALA A 38 3.02 -24.01 2.23
CA ALA A 38 2.24 -24.44 1.07
C ALA A 38 2.11 -25.98 0.96
N PHE A 39 3.11 -26.70 1.48
CA PHE A 39 3.16 -28.17 1.49
C PHE A 39 2.68 -28.77 2.82
N THR A 40 2.29 -27.94 3.78
CA THR A 40 1.78 -28.40 5.08
C THR A 40 0.30 -28.77 4.96
N HIS A 41 -0.11 -29.89 5.59
CA HIS A 41 -1.51 -30.24 5.70
C HIS A 41 -2.18 -29.40 6.80
N TRP A 42 -3.30 -28.75 6.47
CA TRP A 42 -4.02 -27.88 7.40
C TRP A 42 -5.43 -28.39 7.63
N THR A 43 -5.89 -28.29 8.88
CA THR A 43 -7.30 -28.49 9.22
C THR A 43 -8.13 -27.35 8.61
N PRO A 44 -9.21 -27.66 7.86
CA PRO A 44 -10.13 -26.63 7.39
C PRO A 44 -10.76 -25.82 8.51
N LEU A 45 -10.90 -24.51 8.31
CA LEU A 45 -11.49 -23.61 9.30
C LEU A 45 -12.93 -23.95 9.66
N SER A 46 -13.70 -24.47 8.70
CA SER A 46 -15.09 -24.88 8.93
C SER A 46 -15.24 -26.01 9.96
N LYS A 47 -14.15 -26.62 10.42
CA LYS A 47 -14.15 -27.66 11.47
C LYS A 47 -13.76 -27.13 12.85
N VAL A 48 -13.22 -25.92 12.94
CA VAL A 48 -12.62 -25.39 14.19
C VAL A 48 -13.08 -23.98 14.52
N VAL A 49 -13.76 -23.30 13.58
CA VAL A 49 -14.29 -21.95 13.75
C VAL A 49 -15.78 -21.93 13.45
N VAL A 50 -16.55 -21.37 14.39
CA VAL A 50 -17.92 -20.89 14.18
C VAL A 50 -17.86 -19.38 14.05
N LEU A 51 -18.52 -18.84 13.02
CA LEU A 51 -18.51 -17.43 12.68
C LEU A 51 -19.93 -16.89 12.68
N ARG A 52 -20.15 -15.77 13.39
CA ARG A 52 -21.34 -14.93 13.22
C ARG A 52 -20.97 -13.54 12.76
N ILE A 53 -21.79 -12.96 11.90
CA ILE A 53 -21.68 -11.57 11.46
C ILE A 53 -23.03 -10.91 11.72
N ASP A 54 -23.02 -9.85 12.53
CA ASP A 54 -24.22 -9.12 12.96
C ASP A 54 -25.33 -10.07 13.47
N GLY A 55 -24.95 -11.04 14.30
CA GLY A 55 -25.83 -12.05 14.89
C GLY A 55 -26.25 -13.20 13.96
N GLN A 56 -25.83 -13.21 12.69
CA GLN A 56 -26.17 -14.27 11.73
C GLN A 56 -25.06 -15.32 11.61
N ASP A 57 -25.42 -16.60 11.74
CA ASP A 57 -24.50 -17.72 11.54
C ASP A 57 -24.02 -17.80 10.08
N ILE A 58 -22.70 -17.76 9.89
CA ILE A 58 -22.07 -17.80 8.57
C ILE A 58 -21.41 -19.16 8.34
N LYS A 59 -21.89 -19.88 7.33
CA LYS A 59 -21.32 -21.17 6.93
C LYS A 59 -20.01 -20.99 6.17
N LEU A 60 -18.90 -21.35 6.81
CA LEU A 60 -17.57 -21.28 6.21
C LEU A 60 -17.39 -22.33 5.08
N PRO A 61 -16.87 -21.95 3.90
CA PRO A 61 -16.48 -22.89 2.86
C PRO A 61 -15.41 -23.89 3.32
N LYS A 62 -15.59 -25.17 2.97
CA LYS A 62 -14.73 -26.29 3.38
C LYS A 62 -13.24 -26.20 2.98
N LYS A 63 -12.89 -25.33 2.03
CA LYS A 63 -11.51 -25.16 1.52
C LYS A 63 -10.76 -23.97 2.17
N LEU A 64 -11.35 -23.29 3.14
CA LEU A 64 -10.69 -22.17 3.81
C LEU A 64 -9.75 -22.65 4.91
N LEU A 65 -8.55 -22.06 4.93
CA LEU A 65 -7.46 -22.36 5.86
C LEU A 65 -7.02 -21.14 6.69
N ALA A 66 -7.40 -19.93 6.29
CA ALA A 66 -7.27 -18.73 7.09
C ALA A 66 -8.49 -17.81 6.91
N LEU A 67 -8.84 -17.11 7.99
CA LEU A 67 -9.89 -16.10 8.07
C LEU A 67 -9.19 -14.81 8.47
N VAL A 68 -9.44 -13.74 7.74
CA VAL A 68 -8.87 -12.43 7.96
C VAL A 68 -10.02 -11.46 8.17
N ILE A 69 -9.94 -10.66 9.23
CA ILE A 69 -10.90 -9.62 9.54
C ILE A 69 -10.16 -8.31 9.35
N LEU A 70 -10.69 -7.47 8.47
CA LEU A 70 -10.03 -6.24 8.04
C LEU A 70 -10.82 -5.05 8.55
N ASN A 71 -10.08 -4.08 9.09
CA ASN A 71 -10.55 -2.72 9.36
C ASN A 71 -9.98 -1.70 8.35
N ILE A 72 -8.93 -2.08 7.62
CA ILE A 72 -8.28 -1.24 6.61
C ILE A 72 -8.18 -1.95 5.26
N PRO A 73 -8.14 -1.21 4.14
CA PRO A 73 -8.10 -1.77 2.79
C PRO A 73 -6.70 -2.21 2.36
N SER A 74 -5.96 -2.82 3.28
CA SER A 74 -4.65 -3.38 3.01
C SER A 74 -4.33 -4.49 3.99
N TYR A 75 -3.57 -5.47 3.52
CA TYR A 75 -3.13 -6.61 4.31
C TYR A 75 -1.72 -7.03 3.92
N GLY A 76 -0.94 -7.47 4.91
CA GLY A 76 0.31 -8.21 4.70
C GLY A 76 1.28 -7.58 3.70
N GLY A 77 1.66 -6.30 3.86
CA GLY A 77 2.56 -5.63 2.91
C GLY A 77 1.85 -4.89 1.77
N GLY A 78 0.53 -4.68 1.88
CA GLY A 78 -0.22 -3.76 1.03
C GLY A 78 -1.20 -4.42 0.07
N ALA A 79 -1.43 -5.73 0.16
CA ALA A 79 -2.38 -6.42 -0.69
C ALA A 79 -3.82 -6.04 -0.41
N ASP A 80 -4.60 -5.93 -1.48
CA ASP A 80 -6.06 -5.75 -1.43
C ASP A 80 -6.74 -7.13 -1.40
N LEU A 81 -7.06 -7.58 -0.19
CA LEU A 81 -7.80 -8.82 0.04
C LEU A 81 -9.28 -8.71 -0.35
N TRP A 82 -9.88 -7.54 -0.15
CA TRP A 82 -11.31 -7.34 -0.34
C TRP A 82 -11.64 -7.22 -1.82
N GLY A 83 -10.89 -6.41 -2.57
CA GLY A 83 -11.06 -6.21 -4.00
C GLY A 83 -12.10 -5.14 -4.37
N LYS A 84 -12.33 -5.01 -5.68
CA LYS A 84 -13.26 -4.02 -6.26
C LYS A 84 -14.73 -4.32 -5.95
N ASN A 85 -15.54 -3.27 -5.82
CA ASN A 85 -16.97 -3.40 -5.51
C ASN A 85 -17.68 -4.37 -6.48
N SER A 86 -18.42 -5.35 -5.92
CA SER A 86 -19.21 -6.33 -6.69
C SER A 86 -20.72 -6.05 -6.64
N GLY A 87 -21.16 -4.92 -6.09
CA GLY A 87 -22.57 -4.53 -5.96
C GLY A 87 -23.31 -5.19 -4.79
N TYR A 88 -22.93 -6.40 -4.41
CA TYR A 88 -23.53 -7.12 -3.27
C TYR A 88 -23.03 -6.61 -1.90
N TRP A 89 -21.75 -6.27 -1.80
CA TRP A 89 -21.14 -5.74 -0.58
C TRP A 89 -20.79 -4.27 -0.74
N LYS A 90 -20.75 -3.54 0.38
CA LYS A 90 -20.32 -2.15 0.36
C LYS A 90 -18.83 -2.08 0.01
N LYS A 91 -18.44 -0.98 -0.64
CA LYS A 91 -17.03 -0.65 -0.81
C LYS A 91 -16.40 -0.48 0.59
N GLN A 92 -15.25 -1.12 0.79
CA GLN A 92 -14.48 -1.01 2.02
C GLN A 92 -14.09 0.44 2.31
N ALA A 93 -14.24 0.84 3.57
CA ALA A 93 -13.90 2.16 4.06
C ALA A 93 -13.45 2.04 5.53
N ILE A 94 -12.42 2.80 5.92
CA ILE A 94 -11.84 2.72 7.27
C ILE A 94 -12.69 3.42 8.35
N ASP A 95 -13.62 4.25 7.92
CA ASP A 95 -14.38 5.19 8.74
C ASP A 95 -15.88 4.86 8.79
N ASP A 96 -16.29 3.73 8.21
CA ASP A 96 -17.70 3.36 8.11
C ASP A 96 -18.19 2.40 9.21
N ARG A 97 -17.30 2.04 10.14
CA ARG A 97 -17.52 1.14 11.28
C ARG A 97 -17.91 -0.29 10.87
N MET A 98 -17.62 -0.68 9.63
CA MET A 98 -17.78 -2.04 9.15
C MET A 98 -16.43 -2.75 9.15
N LEU A 99 -16.48 -4.07 9.31
CA LEU A 99 -15.33 -4.97 9.19
C LEU A 99 -15.57 -5.91 8.02
N GLU A 100 -14.54 -6.12 7.21
CA GLU A 100 -14.56 -7.09 6.12
C GLU A 100 -14.00 -8.44 6.58
N VAL A 101 -14.78 -9.51 6.37
CA VAL A 101 -14.36 -10.87 6.68
C VAL A 101 -13.99 -11.59 5.38
N VAL A 102 -12.74 -12.03 5.28
CA VAL A 102 -12.13 -12.60 4.08
C VAL A 102 -11.50 -13.95 4.37
N GLY A 103 -11.71 -14.92 3.48
CA GLY A 103 -11.15 -16.25 3.56
C GLY A 103 -9.98 -16.48 2.58
N LEU A 104 -8.96 -17.20 3.03
CA LEU A 104 -7.83 -17.67 2.23
C LEU A 104 -7.76 -19.20 2.21
N ARG A 105 -7.38 -19.77 1.06
CA ARG A 105 -7.37 -21.23 0.82
C ARG A 105 -6.03 -21.92 1.05
N GLY A 106 -4.94 -21.18 1.20
CA GLY A 106 -3.60 -21.75 1.17
C GLY A 106 -2.53 -20.70 0.89
N ALA A 107 -1.26 -21.08 1.06
CA ALA A 107 -0.12 -20.20 0.79
C ALA A 107 -0.02 -19.82 -0.70
N PHE A 108 -0.35 -20.72 -1.63
CA PHE A 108 -0.41 -20.38 -3.06
C PHE A 108 -1.47 -19.32 -3.37
N HIS A 109 -2.67 -19.46 -2.81
CA HIS A 109 -3.73 -18.47 -2.96
C HIS A 109 -3.32 -17.12 -2.35
N MET A 110 -2.69 -17.14 -1.19
CA MET A 110 -2.14 -15.94 -0.56
C MET A 110 -1.06 -15.28 -1.45
N GLY A 111 -0.16 -16.05 -2.05
CA GLY A 111 0.83 -15.54 -3.00
C GLY A 111 0.21 -14.89 -4.23
N GLN A 112 -0.87 -15.48 -4.79
CA GLN A 112 -1.63 -14.88 -5.88
C GLN A 112 -2.33 -13.58 -5.48
N VAL A 113 -2.80 -13.47 -4.24
CA VAL A 113 -3.35 -12.21 -3.71
C VAL A 113 -2.26 -11.16 -3.58
N GLN A 114 -1.10 -11.53 -3.03
CA GLN A 114 0.04 -10.62 -2.87
C GLN A 114 0.58 -10.09 -4.20
N SER A 115 0.50 -10.89 -5.27
CA SER A 115 0.88 -10.46 -6.63
C SER A 115 -0.23 -9.73 -7.39
N GLY A 116 -1.44 -9.61 -6.80
CA GLY A 116 -2.60 -8.99 -7.45
C GLY A 116 -3.28 -9.85 -8.52
N ILE A 117 -2.89 -11.12 -8.68
CA ILE A 117 -3.49 -12.06 -9.63
C ILE A 117 -4.86 -12.56 -9.14
N ALA A 118 -5.03 -12.65 -7.81
CA ALA A 118 -6.26 -13.09 -7.17
C ALA A 118 -6.72 -12.12 -6.08
N GLN A 119 -7.93 -12.35 -5.56
CA GLN A 119 -8.47 -11.67 -4.39
C GLN A 119 -8.80 -12.69 -3.31
N GLY A 120 -8.90 -12.24 -2.07
CA GLY A 120 -9.44 -13.06 -1.01
C GLY A 120 -10.90 -13.42 -1.27
N ARG A 121 -11.36 -14.52 -0.67
CA ARG A 121 -12.78 -14.89 -0.76
C ARG A 121 -13.57 -14.05 0.23
N ARG A 122 -14.41 -13.13 -0.22
CA ARG A 122 -15.36 -12.41 0.65
C ARG A 122 -16.29 -13.40 1.36
N ILE A 123 -16.32 -13.33 2.69
CA ILE A 123 -17.18 -14.15 3.54
C ILE A 123 -18.36 -13.33 4.03
N GLY A 124 -18.09 -12.10 4.46
CA GLY A 124 -19.13 -11.15 4.83
C GLY A 124 -18.57 -9.79 5.19
N GLN A 125 -19.47 -8.87 5.50
CA GLN A 125 -19.19 -7.54 5.99
C GLN A 125 -20.20 -7.23 7.10
N GLY A 126 -19.75 -6.72 8.24
CA GLY A 126 -20.63 -6.44 9.39
C GLY A 126 -20.00 -5.50 10.41
N ARG A 127 -20.76 -5.08 11.42
CA ARG A 127 -20.28 -4.23 12.53
C ARG A 127 -19.78 -5.04 13.72
N THR A 128 -20.34 -6.24 13.88
CA THR A 128 -20.01 -7.15 14.98
C THR A 128 -19.66 -8.51 14.40
N ILE A 129 -18.42 -8.95 14.64
CA ILE A 129 -17.92 -10.26 14.21
C ILE A 129 -17.71 -11.11 15.45
N GLU A 130 -18.46 -12.20 15.56
CA GLU A 130 -18.31 -13.15 16.67
C GLU A 130 -17.62 -14.41 16.16
N ILE A 131 -16.60 -14.85 16.89
CA ILE A 131 -15.80 -16.01 16.53
C ILE A 131 -15.74 -16.92 17.75
N SER A 132 -16.17 -18.16 17.56
CA SER A 132 -15.97 -19.23 18.53
C SER A 132 -14.99 -20.24 17.97
N ILE A 133 -13.98 -20.57 18.77
CA ILE A 133 -12.89 -21.47 18.39
C ILE A 133 -12.89 -22.64 19.37
N GLU A 134 -12.95 -23.86 18.84
CA GLU A 134 -13.04 -25.08 19.66
C GLU A 134 -11.66 -25.61 20.10
N ASN A 135 -10.60 -25.32 19.35
CA ASN A 135 -9.24 -25.82 19.59
C ASN A 135 -8.22 -24.69 19.58
N GLU A 136 -7.03 -24.92 20.13
CA GLU A 136 -5.93 -23.94 20.01
C GLU A 136 -5.58 -23.72 18.52
N ILE A 137 -5.50 -22.45 18.10
CA ILE A 137 -5.05 -22.06 16.77
C ILE A 137 -3.96 -20.99 16.86
N GLU A 138 -3.15 -20.86 15.82
CA GLU A 138 -2.24 -19.72 15.67
C GLU A 138 -2.95 -18.56 14.98
N ALA A 139 -2.97 -17.42 15.68
CA ALA A 139 -3.56 -16.16 15.23
C ALA A 139 -2.50 -15.07 15.19
N GLN A 140 -2.83 -13.93 14.58
CA GLN A 140 -2.03 -12.72 14.66
C GLN A 140 -2.96 -11.51 14.63
N ILE A 141 -2.56 -10.44 15.30
CA ILE A 141 -3.21 -9.13 15.24
C ILE A 141 -2.14 -8.11 14.87
N ASP A 142 -2.37 -7.34 13.82
CA ASP A 142 -1.48 -6.28 13.33
C ASP A 142 0.01 -6.69 13.21
N GLY A 143 0.25 -7.96 12.86
CA GLY A 143 1.59 -8.53 12.68
C GLY A 143 2.20 -9.18 13.92
N GLU A 144 1.52 -9.15 15.07
CA GLU A 144 1.97 -9.81 16.30
C GLU A 144 1.29 -11.19 16.44
N PRO A 145 2.04 -12.29 16.28
CA PRO A 145 1.48 -13.63 16.34
C PRO A 145 1.34 -14.14 17.78
N PHE A 146 0.29 -14.93 18.01
CA PHE A 146 0.06 -15.60 19.29
C PHE A 146 -0.73 -16.90 19.12
N LYS A 147 -0.72 -17.72 20.17
CA LYS A 147 -1.58 -18.91 20.27
C LYS A 147 -2.90 -18.53 20.91
N MET A 148 -3.98 -18.67 20.16
CA MET A 148 -5.33 -18.42 20.64
C MET A 148 -5.92 -19.74 21.14
N LYS A 149 -6.13 -19.85 22.45
CA LYS A 149 -6.81 -21.00 23.06
C LYS A 149 -8.28 -21.03 22.64
N SER A 150 -8.95 -22.15 22.90
CA SER A 150 -10.40 -22.23 22.73
C SER A 150 -11.09 -21.11 23.50
N CYS A 151 -11.88 -20.32 22.78
CA CYS A 151 -12.60 -19.18 23.32
C CYS A 151 -13.71 -18.74 22.37
N SER A 152 -14.63 -17.93 22.90
CA SER A 152 -15.55 -17.12 22.10
C SER A 152 -15.17 -15.66 22.27
N THR A 153 -15.02 -14.94 21.16
CA THR A 153 -14.65 -13.53 21.14
C THR A 153 -15.57 -12.74 20.23
N VAL A 154 -15.73 -11.46 20.53
CA VAL A 154 -16.51 -10.51 19.76
C VAL A 154 -15.60 -9.37 19.36
N ILE A 155 -15.58 -9.06 18.06
CA ILE A 155 -14.83 -7.96 17.49
C ILE A 155 -15.84 -6.96 16.97
N SER A 156 -15.78 -5.75 17.51
CA SER A 156 -16.65 -4.64 17.13
C SER A 156 -15.89 -3.33 17.21
N TRP A 157 -16.46 -2.31 16.59
CA TRP A 157 -15.94 -0.96 16.71
C TRP A 157 -15.88 -0.51 18.18
N HIS A 158 -14.77 0.10 18.57
CA HIS A 158 -14.56 0.64 19.92
C HIS A 158 -14.40 2.15 19.91
N ASN A 159 -13.46 2.66 19.10
CA ASN A 159 -13.22 4.10 18.96
C ASN A 159 -12.62 4.40 17.57
N GLN A 160 -12.44 5.69 17.26
CA GLN A 160 -11.83 6.17 16.03
C GLN A 160 -10.73 7.19 16.35
N ALA A 161 -9.59 7.03 15.69
CA ALA A 161 -8.49 7.99 15.76
C ALA A 161 -8.41 8.79 14.45
N PRO A 162 -8.19 10.12 14.49
CA PRO A 162 -7.84 10.86 13.30
C PRO A 162 -6.47 10.40 12.81
N VAL A 163 -6.39 10.04 11.53
CA VAL A 163 -5.14 9.61 10.88
C VAL A 163 -4.81 10.55 9.73
N LEU A 164 -3.52 10.87 9.57
CA LEU A 164 -3.07 11.58 8.39
C LEU A 164 -3.14 10.64 7.19
N LEU A 165 -4.09 10.88 6.31
CA LEU A 165 -4.20 10.17 5.06
C LEU A 165 -3.27 10.82 4.04
N ASN A 166 -2.36 10.03 3.49
CA ASN A 166 -1.66 10.44 2.30
C ASN A 166 -2.70 10.56 1.17
N GLN A 167 -3.06 11.78 0.81
CA GLN A 167 -4.09 12.08 -0.20
C GLN A 167 -3.64 11.75 -1.63
N VAL A 168 -2.59 10.95 -1.79
CA VAL A 168 -2.20 10.32 -3.06
C VAL A 168 -3.29 9.36 -3.50
N LYS A 169 -4.38 9.93 -4.02
CA LYS A 169 -5.48 9.27 -4.70
C LYS A 169 -5.08 9.13 -6.17
N ASP A 170 -5.09 7.89 -6.65
CA ASP A 170 -5.10 7.48 -8.05
C ASP A 170 -4.31 8.33 -9.07
N LYS A 171 -3.20 7.75 -9.56
CA LYS A 171 -2.50 8.24 -10.76
C LYS A 171 -3.40 8.08 -12.00
N ASN A 172 -4.33 9.02 -12.22
CA ASN A 172 -5.28 9.01 -13.32
C ASN A 172 -4.83 9.90 -14.49
N TYR A 173 -3.57 9.78 -14.91
CA TYR A 173 -3.01 10.52 -16.07
C TYR A 173 -3.89 10.38 -17.32
N LYS A 174 -4.50 9.20 -17.51
CA LYS A 174 -5.44 8.93 -18.60
C LYS A 174 -6.68 9.84 -18.56
N GLN A 175 -7.22 10.11 -17.37
CA GLN A 175 -8.36 11.01 -17.19
C GLN A 175 -7.97 12.47 -17.37
N MET A 176 -6.80 12.87 -16.87
CA MET A 176 -6.26 14.23 -17.05
C MET A 176 -6.03 14.55 -18.53
N LYS A 177 -5.40 13.63 -19.27
CA LYS A 177 -5.21 13.76 -20.73
C LYS A 177 -6.55 13.87 -21.46
N LYS A 178 -7.58 13.13 -21.02
CA LYS A 178 -8.94 13.21 -21.60
C LYS A 178 -9.61 14.58 -21.41
N LEU A 179 -9.40 15.25 -20.28
CA LEU A 179 -9.95 16.60 -20.06
C LEU A 179 -9.38 17.64 -21.03
N LEU A 180 -8.11 17.47 -21.42
CA LEU A 180 -7.41 18.42 -22.29
C LEU A 180 -7.73 18.23 -23.78
N GLN A 181 -8.27 17.08 -24.19
CA GLN A 181 -8.56 16.77 -25.61
C GLN A 181 -9.46 17.81 -26.29
N ASN A 182 -10.40 18.39 -25.54
CA ASN A 182 -11.38 19.35 -26.05
C ASN A 182 -11.12 20.79 -25.57
N TYR A 183 -9.94 21.08 -25.02
CA TYR A 183 -9.59 22.44 -24.60
C TYR A 183 -9.14 23.26 -25.82
N ASN A 184 -9.79 24.40 -26.05
CA ASN A 184 -9.68 25.18 -27.28
C ASN A 184 -8.37 25.98 -27.40
N ASP A 185 -7.74 26.33 -26.28
CA ASP A 185 -6.46 27.04 -26.27
C ASP A 185 -5.32 26.04 -26.50
N TYR A 186 -4.76 26.08 -27.71
CA TYR A 186 -3.72 25.17 -28.17
C TYR A 186 -2.45 25.26 -27.31
N GLU A 187 -1.94 26.47 -27.09
CA GLU A 187 -0.66 26.68 -26.39
C GLU A 187 -0.77 26.28 -24.91
N LYS A 188 -1.89 26.64 -24.27
CA LYS A 188 -2.18 26.23 -22.89
C LYS A 188 -2.39 24.73 -22.77
N ARG A 189 -3.05 24.09 -23.75
CA ARG A 189 -3.23 22.64 -23.80
C ARG A 189 -1.89 21.89 -23.88
N GLU A 190 -0.99 22.29 -24.78
CA GLU A 190 0.32 21.63 -24.96
C GLU A 190 1.19 21.75 -23.70
N ASN A 191 1.19 22.91 -23.04
CA ASN A 191 1.92 23.11 -21.79
C ASN A 191 1.35 22.24 -20.63
N LEU A 192 0.03 22.09 -20.55
CA LEU A 192 -0.63 21.21 -19.57
C LEU A 192 -0.38 19.72 -19.87
N LEU A 193 -0.31 19.31 -21.14
CA LEU A 193 0.07 17.94 -21.52
C LEU A 193 1.53 17.66 -21.15
N THR A 194 2.43 18.60 -21.41
CA THR A 194 3.85 18.51 -21.03
C THR A 194 4.00 18.42 -19.51
N TYR A 195 3.23 19.20 -18.74
CA TYR A 195 3.14 19.11 -17.29
C TYR A 195 2.78 17.68 -16.82
N ILE A 196 1.73 17.10 -17.42
CA ILE A 196 1.29 15.72 -17.11
C ILE A 196 2.37 14.69 -17.44
N GLU A 197 3.05 14.82 -18.58
CA GLU A 197 4.13 13.90 -18.96
C GLU A 197 5.33 13.96 -18.01
N LYS A 198 5.70 15.16 -17.56
CA LYS A 198 6.77 15.31 -16.57
C LYS A 198 6.40 14.68 -15.22
N LEU A 199 5.14 14.81 -14.78
CA LEU A 199 4.64 14.10 -13.59
C LEU A 199 4.70 12.57 -13.77
N GLU A 200 4.25 12.08 -14.92
CA GLU A 200 4.23 10.65 -15.25
C GLU A 200 5.65 10.05 -15.22
N LYS A 201 6.62 10.71 -15.87
CA LYS A 201 8.03 10.26 -15.89
C LYS A 201 8.70 10.29 -14.52
N ALA A 202 8.41 11.31 -13.71
CA ALA A 202 9.03 11.47 -12.41
C ALA A 202 8.39 10.59 -11.32
N ASN A 203 7.36 9.81 -11.66
CA ASN A 203 6.63 8.90 -10.78
C ASN A 203 6.06 9.55 -9.50
N TYR A 204 6.02 10.89 -9.46
CA TYR A 204 5.45 11.65 -8.37
C TYR A 204 3.94 11.46 -8.31
N ALA A 205 3.42 11.61 -7.11
CA ALA A 205 2.01 11.49 -6.87
C ALA A 205 1.61 12.61 -5.92
N ASN A 206 0.78 13.55 -6.38
CA ASN A 206 -0.20 14.23 -5.54
C ASN A 206 -1.07 15.18 -6.38
N GLU A 207 -2.39 15.04 -6.20
CA GLU A 207 -3.45 16.02 -6.48
C GLU A 207 -3.20 17.01 -7.62
N ASP A 208 -3.35 16.54 -8.87
CA ASP A 208 -3.18 17.40 -10.05
C ASP A 208 -4.43 17.55 -10.90
N LEU A 209 -5.52 16.83 -10.64
CA LEU A 209 -6.74 17.06 -11.41
C LEU A 209 -7.38 18.40 -11.06
N GLN A 210 -7.41 18.75 -9.77
CA GLN A 210 -7.95 20.02 -9.30
C GLN A 210 -7.02 21.17 -9.66
N PHE A 211 -5.70 21.01 -9.48
CA PHE A 211 -4.71 21.98 -9.94
C PHE A 211 -4.77 22.20 -11.45
N LEU A 212 -4.88 21.14 -12.26
CA LEU A 212 -5.03 21.27 -13.71
C LEU A 212 -6.31 22.04 -14.09
N LYS A 213 -7.42 21.79 -13.38
CA LYS A 213 -8.65 22.58 -13.53
C LYS A 213 -8.45 24.05 -13.15
N GLU A 214 -7.79 24.31 -12.03
CA GLU A 214 -7.46 25.68 -11.59
C GLU A 214 -6.53 26.37 -12.57
N CYS A 215 -5.56 25.68 -13.15
CA CYS A 215 -4.70 26.20 -14.21
C CYS A 215 -5.49 26.52 -15.48
N ILE A 216 -6.39 25.63 -15.88
CA ILE A 216 -7.31 25.84 -17.00
C ILE A 216 -8.15 27.10 -16.77
N GLU A 217 -8.65 27.31 -15.56
CA GLU A 217 -9.55 28.42 -15.21
C GLU A 217 -8.82 29.75 -14.94
N ASN A 218 -7.62 29.73 -14.35
CA ASN A 218 -7.01 30.91 -13.72
C ASN A 218 -5.59 31.26 -14.20
N VAL A 219 -4.92 30.42 -15.01
CA VAL A 219 -3.57 30.74 -15.51
C VAL A 219 -3.64 31.30 -16.92
N ASP A 220 -3.46 32.61 -17.05
CA ASP A 220 -3.51 33.29 -18.36
C ASP A 220 -2.26 33.08 -19.21
N ASN A 221 -1.10 32.83 -18.59
CA ASN A 221 0.16 32.58 -19.28
C ASN A 221 0.54 31.08 -19.21
N PRO A 222 0.44 30.34 -20.31
CA PRO A 222 0.77 28.91 -20.38
C PRO A 222 2.17 28.54 -19.92
N THR A 223 3.16 29.40 -20.14
CA THR A 223 4.57 29.14 -19.83
C THR A 223 4.84 29.11 -18.33
N HIS A 224 4.02 29.82 -17.54
CA HIS A 224 4.08 29.75 -16.07
C HIS A 224 3.72 28.36 -15.53
N LEU A 225 3.02 27.51 -16.29
CA LEU A 225 2.65 26.16 -15.84
C LEU A 225 3.86 25.26 -15.62
N LEU A 226 4.85 25.35 -16.51
CA LEU A 226 6.10 24.60 -16.38
C LEU A 226 6.98 25.18 -15.27
N THR A 227 6.95 26.50 -15.07
CA THR A 227 7.62 27.12 -13.91
C THR A 227 6.98 26.69 -12.58
N ILE A 228 5.64 26.61 -12.51
CA ILE A 228 4.93 26.10 -11.34
C ILE A 228 5.25 24.61 -11.13
N PHE A 229 5.37 23.81 -12.20
CA PHE A 229 5.87 22.44 -12.10
C PHE A 229 7.24 22.39 -11.44
N ASP A 230 8.20 23.15 -11.98
CA ASP A 230 9.57 23.15 -11.49
C ASP A 230 9.63 23.65 -10.05
N GLN A 231 8.87 24.69 -9.68
CA GLN A 231 8.77 25.17 -8.29
C GLN A 231 8.12 24.15 -7.35
N ARG A 232 7.12 23.39 -7.84
CA ARG A 232 6.40 22.40 -7.04
C ARG A 232 7.20 21.12 -6.83
N ILE A 233 7.91 20.65 -7.85
CA ILE A 233 8.84 19.51 -7.78
C ILE A 233 10.10 19.90 -7.01
N ASN A 234 10.60 21.14 -7.19
CA ASN A 234 11.76 21.66 -6.48
C ASN A 234 11.39 22.39 -5.18
N ARG A 235 10.36 21.94 -4.45
CA ARG A 235 10.19 22.30 -3.03
C ARG A 235 11.32 21.66 -2.19
N LEU A 236 12.53 22.17 -2.34
CA LEU A 236 13.70 21.93 -1.51
C LEU A 236 14.50 23.25 -1.40
N PRO A 237 15.27 23.47 -0.31
CA PRO A 237 15.28 22.85 1.02
C PRO A 237 15.66 23.88 2.13
N PRO A 238 16.35 23.49 3.23
CA PRO A 238 17.61 24.21 3.44
C PRO A 238 18.80 23.30 3.10
N PRO A 239 19.79 23.82 2.34
CA PRO A 239 21.10 23.20 2.25
C PRO A 239 21.74 23.15 3.65
N ALA A 240 22.67 22.22 3.85
CA ALA A 240 23.54 22.23 5.03
C ALA A 240 24.15 23.64 5.19
N LEU A 241 24.26 24.11 6.45
CA LEU A 241 24.93 25.40 6.73
C LEU A 241 26.28 25.43 5.99
N PRO A 242 26.62 26.53 5.30
CA PRO A 242 27.91 26.65 4.64
C PRO A 242 29.06 26.64 5.66
N PRO A 243 30.19 25.94 5.41
CA PRO A 243 31.43 26.23 6.11
C PRO A 243 31.93 27.65 5.77
N LYS A 244 32.57 28.28 6.77
CA LYS A 244 32.83 29.72 6.88
C LYS A 244 33.77 30.31 5.79
N PRO A 245 33.78 31.66 5.59
CA PRO A 245 34.38 32.38 4.45
C PRO A 245 35.89 32.22 4.17
N LYS A 246 36.65 31.48 4.98
CA LYS A 246 38.11 31.31 4.77
C LYS A 246 38.48 30.16 3.83
N GLU A 247 37.52 29.33 3.41
CA GLU A 247 37.80 28.16 2.55
C GLU A 247 37.33 28.31 1.09
N TRP A 248 36.76 29.46 0.72
CA TRP A 248 36.19 29.69 -0.61
C TRP A 248 37.25 29.77 -1.73
N LYS A 249 38.51 30.07 -1.42
CA LYS A 249 39.59 30.12 -2.43
C LYS A 249 39.98 28.76 -3.00
N LYS A 250 39.60 27.65 -2.38
CA LYS A 250 39.90 26.29 -2.89
C LYS A 250 38.81 25.75 -3.83
N PHE A 251 37.62 26.34 -3.85
CA PHE A 251 36.51 25.87 -4.69
C PHE A 251 36.50 26.50 -6.08
N ASP A 252 36.97 27.75 -6.23
CA ASP A 252 37.04 28.44 -7.52
C ASP A 252 38.10 27.87 -8.48
N SER A 253 39.17 27.24 -7.98
CA SER A 253 40.20 26.67 -8.86
C SER A 253 39.78 25.33 -9.47
N ALA A 254 38.85 24.60 -8.83
CA ALA A 254 38.38 23.30 -9.28
C ALA A 254 37.27 23.40 -10.34
N PHE A 255 36.51 24.50 -10.36
CA PHE A 255 35.47 24.73 -11.38
C PHE A 255 36.02 25.23 -12.72
N ARG A 256 37.17 25.95 -12.72
CA ARG A 256 37.82 26.42 -13.96
C ARG A 256 38.58 25.32 -14.73
N THR A 257 38.75 24.14 -14.16
CA THR A 257 39.47 23.02 -14.80
C THR A 257 38.54 22.05 -15.54
N LEU A 258 37.22 22.23 -15.45
CA LEU A 258 36.21 21.33 -16.04
C LEU A 258 35.48 21.90 -17.26
N GLU A 259 35.73 23.16 -17.64
CA GLU A 259 35.18 23.80 -18.85
C GLU A 259 36.11 23.70 -20.09
N HIS A 260 37.19 22.90 -20.02
CA HIS A 260 38.15 22.76 -21.14
C HIS A 260 38.56 21.31 -21.47
N ILE A 261 37.62 20.36 -21.43
CA ILE A 261 37.83 19.07 -22.11
C ILE A 261 36.92 19.03 -23.34
N ASP A 262 37.50 19.45 -24.46
CA ASP A 262 37.01 19.24 -25.83
C ASP A 262 36.81 17.75 -26.10
N LEU A 263 35.64 17.40 -26.63
CA LEU A 263 35.35 16.11 -27.25
C LEU A 263 35.56 16.25 -28.76
N ASP A 264 36.83 16.25 -29.19
CA ASP A 264 37.21 16.03 -30.58
C ASP A 264 38.65 15.46 -30.62
N GLY A 265 38.79 14.16 -30.90
CA GLY A 265 40.09 13.58 -31.24
C GLY A 265 40.30 12.11 -30.84
N VAL A 266 40.11 11.24 -31.85
CA VAL A 266 40.46 9.79 -31.95
C VAL A 266 39.44 8.79 -31.42
#